data_AF-A0A6M1L285-F1
#
_entry.id   AF-A0A6M1L285-F1
#
_cell.length_a   1.000
_cell.length_b   1.000
_cell.length_c   1.000
_cell.angle_alpha   90.00
_cell.angle_beta   90.00
_cell.angle_gamma   90.00
#
_symmetry.space_group_name_H-M   'P 1'
#
loop_
_entity.id
_entity.type
_entity.pdbx_description
1 polymer ?
#
loop_
_entity_poly.entity_id
_entity_poly.type
_entity_poly.pdbx_seq_one_letter_code
_entity_poly.pdbx_strand_id
1 'polypeptide(L)'
;MLLAAVCVQVLRGRALGPAWVLVPALGLACAGAKASALPPLIAGLGLATLAAWIRRRRVPWRVFAVLASLVAAMVVGYRLFAGGGAGTLRAQPLGLIRHLVPYQQTYGADDGAQFGGLLPPGLAEADGTAGWLLAAALFGSWLLRQTPRLAGGPLLATPARRDPVAWLFTGAVAAGLAVAWLTYHPSASQIYFWLPVIPFGALLACWLLARIRVRWPVLVTAGLLGLLAQLLAPPLGSPPALTQAERAVESVRVANANDWMTTLGWSAARYAALIVLAALLAVAVEALLLTWPRAAVTARRAALVRRLGRPARTTLLGRSALAGTVTALLGASIATGVEIPVRHLLARADPLAAINQQLVVSETEMRAALWLREHTDPDERVATNVHCRPVRTTPHCDARAYWVTGLGGRRALVESWAYADDVVAAHGRDGYGYPRQPAPDPALFALNERVFTDPTPTDLARLRDTHGVRWLLADTNAGPVSTDLARLAPVRYTAGPVTIHELP
;
A
#
# COMPACT_ATOMS: atom_id res chain seq x y z
N MET A 1 13.98 -2.77 -5.53
CA MET A 1 14.59 -4.03 -6.02
C MET A 1 16.10 -3.95 -6.15
N LEU A 2 16.66 -2.92 -6.82
CA LEU A 2 18.12 -2.75 -6.94
C LEU A 2 18.85 -2.77 -5.58
N LEU A 3 18.34 -2.02 -4.59
CA LEU A 3 18.91 -2.03 -3.23
C LEU A 3 18.91 -3.43 -2.59
N ALA A 4 17.84 -4.21 -2.77
CA ALA A 4 17.78 -5.58 -2.28
C ALA A 4 18.81 -6.49 -2.98
N ALA A 5 19.08 -6.28 -4.27
CA ALA A 5 20.13 -7.00 -4.99
C ALA A 5 21.52 -6.71 -4.39
N VAL A 6 21.81 -5.44 -4.06
CA VAL A 6 23.05 -5.06 -3.35
C VAL A 6 23.15 -5.78 -2.00
N CYS A 7 22.08 -5.78 -1.19
CA CYS A 7 22.04 -6.52 0.07
C CYS A 7 22.33 -8.02 -0.12
N VAL A 8 21.77 -8.65 -1.16
CA VAL A 8 22.01 -10.05 -1.51
C VAL A 8 23.49 -10.32 -1.82
N GLN A 9 24.16 -9.42 -2.57
CA GLN A 9 25.59 -9.58 -2.87
C GLN A 9 26.44 -9.58 -1.59
N VAL A 10 26.17 -8.64 -0.68
CA VAL A 10 26.90 -8.51 0.60
C VAL A 10 26.65 -9.72 1.50
N LEU A 11 25.40 -10.17 1.62
CA LEU A 11 25.05 -11.36 2.41
C LEU A 11 25.74 -12.63 1.88
N ARG A 12 25.99 -12.71 0.57
CA ARG A 12 26.75 -13.79 -0.06
C ARG A 12 28.27 -13.61 -0.01
N GLY A 13 28.75 -12.57 0.67
CA GLY A 13 30.17 -12.31 0.90
C GLY A 13 30.89 -11.60 -0.25
N ARG A 14 30.16 -11.14 -1.29
CA ARG A 14 30.78 -10.37 -2.37
C ARG A 14 31.20 -8.99 -1.86
N ALA A 15 32.36 -8.52 -2.32
CA ALA A 15 32.80 -7.14 -2.05
C ALA A 15 32.04 -6.18 -2.98
N LEU A 16 31.62 -5.03 -2.45
CA LEU A 16 30.95 -4.00 -3.25
C LEU A 16 31.94 -3.08 -3.97
N GLY A 17 33.16 -2.91 -3.44
CA GLY A 17 34.12 -1.96 -4.00
C GLY A 17 33.52 -0.55 -4.10
N PRO A 18 33.64 0.13 -5.25
CA PRO A 18 33.03 1.46 -5.47
C PRO A 18 31.50 1.49 -5.30
N ALA A 19 30.81 0.36 -5.46
CA ALA A 19 29.36 0.29 -5.33
C ALA A 19 28.85 0.52 -3.90
N TRP A 20 29.73 0.66 -2.90
CA TRP A 20 29.35 1.07 -1.55
C TRP A 20 28.59 2.39 -1.52
N VAL A 21 28.91 3.33 -2.42
CA VAL A 21 28.22 4.62 -2.55
C VAL A 21 26.73 4.44 -2.88
N LEU A 22 26.36 3.33 -3.55
CA LEU A 22 24.97 3.05 -3.90
C LEU A 22 24.11 2.71 -2.68
N VAL A 23 24.68 2.23 -1.58
CA VAL A 23 23.90 1.82 -0.40
C VAL A 23 23.16 3.01 0.24
N PRO A 24 23.84 4.08 0.69
CA PRO A 24 23.15 5.24 1.25
C PRO A 24 22.32 5.99 0.19
N ALA A 25 22.80 6.10 -1.05
CA ALA A 25 22.08 6.78 -2.13
C ALA A 25 20.75 6.10 -2.46
N LEU A 26 20.75 4.78 -2.64
CA LEU A 26 19.52 4.00 -2.86
C LEU A 26 18.65 3.96 -1.61
N GLY A 27 19.25 3.94 -0.42
CA GLY A 27 18.52 4.05 0.85
C GLY A 27 17.70 5.35 0.93
N LEU A 28 18.34 6.49 0.67
CA LEU A 28 17.68 7.80 0.65
C LEU A 28 16.65 7.90 -0.47
N ALA A 29 16.96 7.41 -1.68
CA ALA A 29 16.01 7.36 -2.79
C ALA A 29 14.77 6.52 -2.44
N CYS A 30 14.95 5.37 -1.77
CA CYS A 30 13.83 4.57 -1.28
C CYS A 30 13.02 5.32 -0.22
N ALA A 31 13.67 5.99 0.74
CA ALA A 31 12.99 6.75 1.78
C ALA A 31 12.17 7.92 1.20
N GLY A 32 12.72 8.66 0.23
CA GLY A 32 12.05 9.77 -0.45
C GLY A 32 10.94 9.33 -1.40
N ALA A 33 11.12 8.22 -2.12
CA ALA A 33 10.08 7.69 -3.00
C ALA A 33 8.88 7.14 -2.21
N LYS A 34 9.14 6.38 -1.14
CA LYS A 34 8.12 5.92 -0.20
C LYS A 34 8.75 5.47 1.12
N ALA A 35 8.55 6.26 2.18
CA ALA A 35 9.13 6.01 3.50
C ALA A 35 8.82 4.61 4.09
N SER A 36 7.72 3.97 3.69
CA SER A 36 7.32 2.64 4.17
C SER A 36 8.07 1.47 3.51
N ALA A 37 8.86 1.70 2.45
CA ALA A 37 9.53 0.63 1.70
C ALA A 37 10.83 0.14 2.37
N LEU A 38 11.56 1.04 3.04
CA LEU A 38 12.87 0.75 3.62
C LEU A 38 12.81 -0.06 4.94
N PRO A 39 11.87 0.21 5.88
CA PRO A 39 11.83 -0.49 7.16
C PRO A 39 11.70 -2.02 7.06
N PRO A 40 10.84 -2.61 6.21
CA PRO A 40 10.79 -4.07 6.06
C PRO A 40 12.10 -4.64 5.53
N LEU A 41 12.78 -3.97 4.61
CA LEU A 41 14.07 -4.43 4.09
C LEU A 41 15.16 -4.41 5.18
N ILE A 42 15.18 -3.36 6.01
CA ILE A 42 16.08 -3.26 7.18
C ILE A 42 15.81 -4.42 8.15
N ALA A 43 14.55 -4.69 8.47
CA ALA A 43 14.17 -5.80 9.36
C ALA A 43 14.61 -7.17 8.78
N GLY A 44 14.40 -7.38 7.48
CA GLY A 44 14.89 -8.57 6.78
C GLY A 44 16.41 -8.70 6.85
N LEU A 45 17.14 -7.61 6.61
CA LEU A 45 18.60 -7.60 6.68
C LEU A 45 19.09 -7.87 8.10
N GLY A 46 18.43 -7.31 9.12
CA GLY A 46 18.69 -7.60 10.52
C GLY A 46 18.54 -9.09 10.84
N LEU A 47 17.43 -9.71 10.43
CA LEU A 47 17.20 -11.14 10.62
C LEU A 47 18.25 -12.00 9.89
N ALA A 48 18.61 -11.64 8.66
CA ALA A 48 19.67 -12.32 7.91
C ALA A 48 21.04 -12.20 8.57
N THR A 49 21.35 -11.02 9.13
CA THR A 49 22.58 -10.74 9.88
C THR A 49 22.65 -11.60 11.13
N LEU A 50 21.58 -11.63 11.92
CA LEU A 50 21.46 -12.45 13.12
C LEU A 50 21.62 -13.94 12.79
N ALA A 51 20.92 -14.43 11.77
CA ALA A 51 21.00 -15.82 11.34
C ALA A 51 22.41 -16.19 10.82
N ALA A 52 23.09 -15.28 10.14
CA ALA A 52 24.47 -15.48 9.69
C ALA A 52 25.46 -15.48 10.87
N TRP A 53 25.30 -14.57 11.82
CA TRP A 53 26.14 -14.44 13.01
C TRP A 53 26.04 -15.68 13.91
N ILE A 54 24.81 -16.11 14.24
CA ILE A 54 24.57 -17.31 15.06
C ILE A 54 25.22 -18.55 14.43
N ARG A 55 25.11 -18.71 13.09
CA ARG A 55 25.65 -19.89 12.40
C ARG A 55 27.15 -19.87 12.21
N ARG A 56 27.71 -18.73 11.80
CA ARG A 56 29.14 -18.62 11.46
C ARG A 56 29.99 -18.30 12.68
N ARG A 57 29.38 -17.90 13.80
CA ARG A 57 30.05 -17.44 15.03
C ARG A 57 31.09 -16.35 14.76
N ARG A 58 30.92 -15.59 13.67
CA ARG A 58 31.77 -14.47 13.23
C ARG A 58 30.89 -13.29 12.90
N VAL A 59 31.31 -12.10 13.29
CA VAL A 59 30.57 -10.86 13.06
C VAL A 59 30.62 -10.51 11.56
N PRO A 60 29.48 -10.46 10.85
CA PRO A 60 29.45 -10.10 9.43
C PRO A 60 29.53 -8.56 9.25
N TRP A 61 30.71 -7.97 9.53
CA TRP A 61 30.91 -6.51 9.54
C TRP A 61 30.41 -5.76 8.31
N ARG A 62 30.60 -6.34 7.11
CA ARG A 62 30.08 -5.73 5.86
C ARG A 62 28.55 -5.64 5.86
N VAL A 63 27.85 -6.63 6.40
CA VAL A 63 26.38 -6.61 6.48
C VAL A 63 25.92 -5.59 7.52
N PHE A 64 26.63 -5.50 8.66
CA PHE A 64 26.40 -4.45 9.66
C PHE A 64 26.57 -3.04 9.09
N ALA A 65 27.62 -2.81 8.28
CA ALA A 65 27.84 -1.51 7.63
C ALA A 65 26.70 -1.15 6.67
N VAL A 66 26.19 -2.11 5.88
CA VAL A 66 24.98 -1.89 5.05
C VAL A 66 23.78 -1.57 5.93
N LEU A 67 23.53 -2.37 6.98
CA LEU A 67 22.40 -2.17 7.89
C LEU A 67 22.43 -0.78 8.53
N ALA A 68 23.58 -0.38 9.09
CA ALA A 68 23.80 0.94 9.68
C ALA A 68 23.58 2.05 8.65
N SER A 69 24.10 1.90 7.43
CA SER A 69 23.91 2.87 6.34
C SER A 69 22.43 3.02 5.97
N LEU A 70 21.66 1.93 5.92
CA LEU A 70 20.23 1.98 5.63
C LEU A 70 19.43 2.57 6.78
N VAL A 71 19.77 2.29 8.03
CA VAL A 71 19.16 2.94 9.19
C VAL A 71 19.46 4.44 9.19
N ALA A 72 20.70 4.85 8.91
CA ALA A 72 21.07 6.26 8.77
C ALA A 72 20.27 6.94 7.65
N ALA A 73 20.19 6.31 6.47
CA ALA A 73 19.38 6.80 5.35
C ALA A 73 17.89 6.89 5.71
N MET A 74 17.36 5.96 6.51
CA MET A 74 15.99 6.00 7.02
C MET A 74 15.78 7.18 7.97
N VAL A 75 16.71 7.42 8.91
CA VAL A 75 16.62 8.55 9.85
C VAL A 75 16.70 9.89 9.13
N VAL A 76 17.65 10.03 8.21
CA VAL A 76 17.78 11.23 7.37
C VAL A 76 16.55 11.40 6.49
N GLY A 77 16.10 10.33 5.82
CA GLY A 77 14.90 10.36 4.98
C GLY A 77 13.64 10.68 5.77
N TYR A 78 13.52 10.23 7.02
CA TYR A 78 12.44 10.64 7.90
C TYR A 78 12.47 12.15 8.16
N ARG A 79 13.64 12.73 8.45
CA ARG A 79 13.76 14.18 8.68
C ARG A 79 13.51 15.03 7.43
N LEU A 80 13.89 14.53 6.25
CA LEU A 80 13.78 15.27 4.99
C LEU A 80 12.42 15.12 4.32
N PHE A 81 11.79 13.94 4.45
CA PHE A 81 10.63 13.56 3.64
C PHE A 81 9.43 13.11 4.48
N ALA A 82 9.57 12.87 5.79
CA ALA A 82 8.40 12.56 6.60
C ALA A 82 7.60 13.82 6.88
N GLY A 83 6.35 13.77 6.44
CA GLY A 83 5.23 14.64 6.77
C GLY A 83 3.98 13.86 6.39
N GLY A 84 2.81 14.49 6.36
CA GLY A 84 1.64 13.81 5.82
C GLY A 84 0.99 12.81 6.79
N GLY A 85 1.23 12.94 8.10
CA GLY A 85 0.80 11.96 9.09
C GLY A 85 1.72 10.75 9.23
N ALA A 86 2.94 10.77 8.69
CA ALA A 86 3.90 9.68 8.81
C ALA A 86 4.21 9.29 10.28
N GLY A 87 4.09 10.24 11.22
CA GLY A 87 4.23 10.00 12.67
C GLY A 87 2.98 9.45 13.36
N THR A 88 1.86 9.29 12.65
CA THR A 88 0.57 8.88 13.25
C THR A 88 0.36 7.36 13.29
N LEU A 89 1.34 6.60 12.78
CA LEU A 89 1.33 5.15 12.87
C LEU A 89 1.41 4.74 14.35
N ARG A 90 0.37 4.09 14.86
CA ARG A 90 0.27 3.69 16.26
C ARG A 90 0.15 2.18 16.40
N ALA A 91 0.63 1.65 17.52
CA ALA A 91 0.43 0.23 17.84
C ALA A 91 -1.05 -0.05 18.09
N GLN A 92 -1.60 -0.97 17.31
CA GLN A 92 -2.98 -1.44 17.40
C GLN A 92 -3.05 -2.76 16.62
N PRO A 93 -2.97 -3.89 17.32
CA PRO A 93 -3.23 -5.18 16.70
C PRO A 93 -4.60 -5.19 16.03
N LEU A 94 -4.65 -5.84 14.87
CA LEU A 94 -5.84 -6.07 14.07
C LEU A 94 -6.54 -4.79 13.60
N GLY A 95 -5.89 -3.62 13.70
CA GLY A 95 -6.43 -2.33 13.26
C GLY A 95 -6.68 -2.23 11.74
N LEU A 96 -6.14 -3.15 10.94
CA LEU A 96 -6.46 -3.23 9.51
C LEU A 96 -7.87 -3.78 9.23
N ILE A 97 -8.46 -4.54 10.16
CA ILE A 97 -9.78 -5.17 9.99
C ILE A 97 -10.86 -4.14 9.68
N ARG A 98 -10.79 -2.97 10.29
CA ARG A 98 -11.76 -1.88 10.11
C ARG A 98 -11.83 -1.31 8.69
N HIS A 99 -10.85 -1.64 7.85
CA HIS A 99 -10.81 -1.25 6.44
C HIS A 99 -11.39 -2.33 5.52
N LEU A 100 -11.91 -3.42 6.09
CA LEU A 100 -12.65 -4.43 5.36
C LEU A 100 -14.11 -4.00 5.25
N VAL A 101 -14.67 -4.06 4.03
CA VAL A 101 -16.04 -3.61 3.74
C VAL A 101 -17.09 -4.20 4.69
N PRO A 102 -17.11 -5.52 4.99
CA PRO A 102 -18.11 -6.06 5.92
C PRO A 102 -18.00 -5.49 7.33
N TYR A 103 -16.78 -5.16 7.78
CA TYR A 103 -16.60 -4.50 9.07
C TYR A 103 -17.22 -3.10 9.06
N GLN A 104 -16.89 -2.29 8.06
CA GLN A 104 -17.39 -0.91 7.95
C GLN A 104 -18.91 -0.85 7.84
N GLN A 105 -19.51 -1.85 7.20
CA GLN A 105 -20.95 -2.02 7.07
C GLN A 105 -21.61 -2.39 8.41
N THR A 106 -20.96 -3.18 9.25
CA THR A 106 -21.51 -3.64 10.53
C THR A 106 -21.26 -2.67 11.68
N TYR A 107 -20.04 -2.14 11.81
CA TYR A 107 -19.62 -1.30 12.94
C TYR A 107 -19.42 0.17 12.58
N GLY A 108 -19.50 0.51 11.29
CA GLY A 108 -19.26 1.87 10.80
C GLY A 108 -17.82 2.11 10.34
N ALA A 109 -17.65 3.04 9.39
CA ALA A 109 -16.32 3.44 8.92
C ALA A 109 -15.56 4.30 9.95
N ASP A 110 -16.30 4.92 10.87
CA ASP A 110 -15.80 5.85 11.90
C ASP A 110 -15.71 5.21 13.31
N ASP A 111 -15.73 3.87 13.41
CA ASP A 111 -15.58 3.07 14.65
C ASP A 111 -14.26 3.33 15.44
N GLY A 112 -13.42 4.27 14.97
CA GLY A 112 -12.26 4.75 15.70
C GLY A 112 -11.12 3.74 15.82
N ALA A 113 -10.26 3.95 16.83
CA ALA A 113 -9.18 3.04 17.22
C ALA A 113 -8.96 3.15 18.74
N GLN A 114 -8.74 2.01 19.41
CA GLN A 114 -8.51 1.96 20.85
C GLN A 114 -7.04 1.60 21.16
N PHE A 115 -6.18 2.61 21.19
CA PHE A 115 -4.75 2.42 21.46
C PHE A 115 -4.52 1.74 22.81
N GLY A 116 -3.75 0.64 22.79
CA GLY A 116 -3.52 -0.21 23.95
C GLY A 116 -4.43 -1.44 24.03
N GLY A 117 -5.50 -1.50 23.24
CA GLY A 117 -6.34 -2.68 23.05
C GLY A 117 -5.76 -3.66 22.01
N LEU A 118 -6.18 -4.93 22.07
CA LEU A 118 -5.82 -5.95 21.08
C LEU A 118 -6.82 -6.09 19.92
N LEU A 119 -8.04 -5.60 20.12
CA LEU A 119 -9.11 -5.61 19.12
C LEU A 119 -9.54 -4.18 18.81
N PRO A 120 -10.02 -3.92 17.58
CA PRO A 120 -10.79 -2.72 17.26
C PRO A 120 -12.03 -2.55 18.17
N PRO A 121 -12.49 -1.32 18.45
CA PRO A 121 -13.59 -1.03 19.37
C PRO A 121 -14.85 -1.87 19.14
N GLY A 122 -15.38 -1.88 17.91
CA GLY A 122 -16.60 -2.64 17.59
C GLY A 122 -16.50 -4.15 17.88
N LEU A 123 -15.31 -4.75 17.77
CA LEU A 123 -15.09 -6.16 18.14
C LEU A 123 -14.79 -6.37 19.62
N ALA A 124 -14.21 -5.37 20.29
CA ALA A 124 -13.96 -5.43 21.72
C ALA A 124 -15.26 -5.34 22.52
N GLU A 125 -16.25 -4.59 22.02
CA GLU A 125 -17.57 -4.41 22.62
C GLU A 125 -18.52 -5.60 22.39
N ALA A 126 -18.35 -6.33 21.28
CA ALA A 126 -19.12 -7.53 20.99
C ALA A 126 -18.59 -8.72 21.82
N ASP A 127 -19.26 -9.07 22.93
CA ASP A 127 -19.07 -10.25 23.81
C ASP A 127 -17.78 -11.03 23.52
N GLY A 128 -16.73 -10.80 24.32
CA GLY A 128 -15.32 -11.02 23.98
C GLY A 128 -14.96 -12.26 23.13
N THR A 129 -15.57 -13.42 23.33
CA THR A 129 -15.34 -14.62 22.51
C THR A 129 -15.79 -14.43 21.04
N ALA A 130 -16.94 -13.82 20.80
CA ALA A 130 -17.48 -13.60 19.46
C ALA A 130 -16.60 -12.63 18.66
N GLY A 131 -16.19 -11.52 19.29
CA GLY A 131 -15.25 -10.55 18.71
C GLY A 131 -13.93 -11.20 18.28
N TRP A 132 -13.34 -12.05 19.13
CA TRP A 132 -12.12 -12.79 18.80
C TRP A 132 -12.30 -13.80 17.67
N LEU A 133 -13.40 -14.54 17.64
CA LEU A 133 -13.70 -15.49 16.56
C LEU A 133 -13.86 -14.76 15.21
N LEU A 134 -14.56 -13.63 15.21
CA LEU A 134 -14.74 -12.82 14.00
C LEU A 134 -13.40 -12.22 13.55
N ALA A 135 -12.60 -11.71 14.48
CA ALA A 135 -11.27 -11.20 14.19
C ALA A 135 -10.35 -12.27 13.60
N ALA A 136 -10.36 -13.47 14.17
CA ALA A 136 -9.60 -14.62 13.68
C ALA A 136 -10.08 -15.06 12.28
N ALA A 137 -11.39 -15.05 12.03
CA ALA A 137 -11.96 -15.37 10.72
C ALA A 137 -11.55 -14.34 9.65
N LEU A 138 -11.61 -13.04 9.97
CA LEU A 138 -11.23 -11.95 9.08
C LEU A 138 -9.73 -11.96 8.77
N PHE A 139 -8.90 -12.08 9.81
CA PHE A 139 -7.46 -12.23 9.66
C PHE A 139 -7.11 -13.50 8.88
N GLY A 140 -7.74 -14.63 9.21
CA GLY A 140 -7.54 -15.92 8.55
C GLY A 140 -7.92 -15.88 7.06
N SER A 141 -9.06 -15.30 6.72
CA SER A 141 -9.48 -15.11 5.32
C SER A 141 -8.51 -14.19 4.56
N TRP A 142 -8.05 -13.11 5.19
CA TRP A 142 -7.03 -12.26 4.58
C TRP A 142 -5.71 -13.00 4.38
N LEU A 143 -5.24 -13.74 5.38
CA LEU A 143 -3.98 -14.50 5.34
C LEU A 143 -4.04 -15.58 4.27
N LEU A 144 -5.18 -16.26 4.14
CA LEU A 144 -5.43 -17.25 3.11
C LEU A 144 -5.29 -16.65 1.70
N ARG A 145 -5.83 -15.44 1.48
CA ARG A 145 -5.65 -14.69 0.22
C ARG A 145 -4.20 -14.23 -0.01
N GLN A 146 -3.39 -14.11 1.05
CA GLN A 146 -1.96 -13.82 0.93
C GLN A 146 -1.09 -15.08 0.73
N THR A 147 -1.64 -16.29 0.85
CA THR A 147 -0.84 -17.52 0.82
C THR A 147 0.10 -17.64 -0.38
N PRO A 148 -0.23 -17.20 -1.62
CA PRO A 148 0.75 -17.22 -2.70
C PRO A 148 2.01 -16.39 -2.45
N ARG A 149 1.86 -15.29 -1.72
CA ARG A 149 2.93 -14.35 -1.37
C ARG A 149 3.75 -14.85 -0.17
N LEU A 150 3.17 -15.78 0.60
CA LEU A 150 3.78 -16.39 1.79
C LEU A 150 4.28 -17.82 1.55
N ALA A 151 3.99 -18.41 0.39
CA ALA A 151 4.23 -19.81 0.05
C ALA A 151 5.72 -20.22 0.09
N GLY A 152 6.64 -19.25 0.01
CA GLY A 152 8.08 -19.49 0.21
C GLY A 152 8.48 -19.83 1.65
N GLY A 153 7.69 -19.41 2.65
CA GLY A 153 7.96 -19.64 4.07
C GLY A 153 8.08 -21.13 4.45
N PRO A 154 7.08 -21.97 4.13
CA PRO A 154 7.14 -23.42 4.34
C PRO A 154 8.36 -24.10 3.69
N LEU A 155 8.85 -23.56 2.56
CA LEU A 155 10.02 -24.09 1.85
C LEU A 155 11.36 -23.78 2.56
N LEU A 156 11.37 -22.95 3.60
CA LEU A 156 12.55 -22.68 4.43
C LEU A 156 12.98 -23.88 5.29
N ALA A 157 12.13 -24.89 5.47
CA ALA A 157 12.50 -26.14 6.15
C ALA A 157 13.59 -26.94 5.38
N THR A 158 13.90 -26.54 4.15
CA THR A 158 14.93 -27.15 3.31
C THR A 158 16.36 -26.69 3.68
N PRO A 159 17.42 -27.31 3.11
CA PRO A 159 18.80 -26.81 3.26
C PRO A 159 19.00 -25.34 2.85
N ALA A 160 18.03 -24.73 2.17
CA ALA A 160 18.05 -23.32 1.80
C ALA A 160 18.12 -22.36 2.99
N ARG A 161 17.68 -22.77 4.20
CA ARG A 161 17.87 -21.98 5.43
C ARG A 161 19.31 -21.62 5.74
N ARG A 162 20.29 -22.31 5.14
CA ARG A 162 21.72 -22.01 5.29
C ARG A 162 22.15 -20.77 4.51
N ASP A 163 21.43 -20.39 3.45
CA ASP A 163 21.70 -19.17 2.70
C ASP A 163 21.05 -17.98 3.45
N PRO A 164 21.83 -16.98 3.90
CA PRO A 164 21.29 -15.82 4.61
C PRO A 164 20.28 -15.01 3.79
N VAL A 165 20.29 -15.11 2.45
CA VAL A 165 19.32 -14.46 1.57
C VAL A 165 17.88 -14.95 1.83
N ALA A 166 17.72 -16.21 2.24
CA ALA A 166 16.41 -16.72 2.63
C ALA A 166 15.82 -15.93 3.80
N TRP A 167 16.65 -15.65 4.80
CA TRP A 167 16.27 -14.87 5.99
C TRP A 167 16.03 -13.40 5.68
N LEU A 168 16.72 -12.83 4.68
CA LEU A 168 16.48 -11.47 4.20
C LEU A 168 15.04 -11.32 3.70
N PHE A 169 14.65 -12.17 2.74
CA PHE A 169 13.31 -12.07 2.15
C PHE A 169 12.22 -12.49 3.13
N THR A 170 12.43 -13.54 3.92
CA THR A 170 11.47 -13.95 4.96
C THR A 170 11.28 -12.87 6.01
N GLY A 171 12.36 -12.28 6.52
CA GLY A 171 12.26 -11.22 7.52
C GLY A 171 11.60 -9.96 6.98
N ALA A 172 11.86 -9.60 5.71
CA ALA A 172 11.20 -8.46 5.09
C ALA A 172 9.69 -8.68 4.90
N VAL A 173 9.29 -9.86 4.40
CA VAL A 173 7.88 -10.25 4.25
C VAL A 173 7.19 -10.29 5.62
N ALA A 174 7.81 -10.90 6.62
CA ALA A 174 7.28 -10.99 7.97
C ALA A 174 7.14 -9.60 8.62
N ALA A 175 8.12 -8.71 8.44
CA ALA A 175 8.05 -7.34 8.95
C ALA A 175 6.94 -6.52 8.29
N GLY A 176 6.79 -6.60 6.96
CA GLY A 176 5.71 -5.93 6.25
C GLY A 176 4.32 -6.43 6.71
N LEU A 177 4.18 -7.74 6.90
CA LEU A 177 2.98 -8.37 7.44
C LEU A 177 2.69 -7.90 8.87
N ALA A 178 3.72 -7.93 9.73
CA ALA A 178 3.61 -7.53 11.12
C ALA A 178 3.20 -6.07 11.25
N VAL A 179 3.82 -5.14 10.50
CA VAL A 179 3.41 -3.73 10.53
C VAL A 179 1.97 -3.59 10.05
N ALA A 180 1.58 -4.22 8.94
CA ALA A 180 0.22 -4.12 8.42
C ALA A 180 -0.86 -4.54 9.43
N TRP A 181 -0.56 -5.49 10.34
CA TRP A 181 -1.53 -6.07 11.27
C TRP A 181 -1.34 -5.71 12.74
N LEU A 182 -0.18 -5.20 13.14
CA LEU A 182 0.11 -4.78 14.51
C LEU A 182 0.04 -3.26 14.69
N THR A 183 -0.15 -2.53 13.59
CA THR A 183 -0.25 -1.08 13.63
C THR A 183 -1.51 -0.59 12.96
N TYR A 184 -1.79 0.67 13.24
CA TYR A 184 -2.95 1.38 12.79
C TYR A 184 -2.56 2.71 12.15
N HIS A 185 -3.21 3.00 11.02
CA HIS A 185 -3.22 4.31 10.40
C HIS A 185 -4.65 4.66 9.92
N PRO A 186 -5.10 5.92 10.08
CA PRO A 186 -6.43 6.39 9.67
C PRO A 186 -6.82 6.00 8.25
N SER A 187 -5.88 6.06 7.31
CA SER A 187 -6.09 5.76 5.87
C SER A 187 -5.67 4.36 5.42
N ALA A 188 -5.55 3.40 6.34
CA ALA A 188 -5.00 2.07 6.04
C ALA A 188 -3.54 2.08 5.55
N SER A 189 -2.80 3.19 5.72
CA SER A 189 -1.46 3.35 5.15
C SER A 189 -0.42 2.38 5.73
N GLN A 190 -0.71 1.67 6.83
CA GLN A 190 0.12 0.56 7.30
C GLN A 190 0.24 -0.57 6.25
N ILE A 191 -0.71 -0.69 5.32
CA ILE A 191 -0.62 -1.66 4.22
C ILE A 191 0.56 -1.37 3.28
N TYR A 192 1.04 -0.13 3.22
CA TYR A 192 2.19 0.23 2.38
C TYR A 192 3.52 -0.31 2.89
N PHE A 193 3.58 -0.95 4.06
CA PHE A 193 4.72 -1.75 4.49
C PHE A 193 4.65 -3.19 3.94
N TRP A 194 3.45 -3.69 3.66
CA TRP A 194 3.20 -5.01 3.08
C TRP A 194 3.36 -5.00 1.55
N LEU A 195 2.77 -4.03 0.85
CA LEU A 195 2.77 -4.01 -0.62
C LEU A 195 4.18 -4.09 -1.26
N PRO A 196 5.20 -3.35 -0.78
CA PRO A 196 6.53 -3.38 -1.40
C PRO A 196 7.29 -4.70 -1.19
N VAL A 197 6.90 -5.52 -0.21
CA VAL A 197 7.57 -6.80 0.09
C VAL A 197 6.90 -8.00 -0.57
N ILE A 198 5.74 -7.81 -1.21
CA ILE A 198 5.08 -8.85 -2.00
C ILE A 198 6.03 -9.48 -3.05
N PRO A 199 6.81 -8.70 -3.83
CA PRO A 199 7.77 -9.27 -4.77
C PRO A 199 8.86 -10.10 -4.08
N PHE A 200 9.25 -9.79 -2.84
CA PHE A 200 10.23 -10.59 -2.09
C PHE A 200 9.68 -11.97 -1.74
N GLY A 201 8.40 -12.06 -1.38
CA GLY A 201 7.71 -13.33 -1.15
C GLY A 201 7.64 -14.20 -2.39
N ALA A 202 7.30 -13.60 -3.54
CA ALA A 202 7.28 -14.28 -4.84
C ALA A 202 8.69 -14.76 -5.26
N LEU A 203 9.70 -13.90 -5.13
CA LEU A 203 11.10 -14.27 -5.42
C LEU A 203 11.59 -15.41 -4.53
N LEU A 204 11.26 -15.37 -3.23
CA LEU A 204 11.58 -16.44 -2.29
C LEU A 204 10.91 -17.75 -2.71
N ALA A 205 9.62 -17.74 -3.04
CA ALA A 205 8.89 -18.92 -3.50
C ALA A 205 9.49 -19.52 -4.78
N CYS A 206 9.70 -18.71 -5.82
CA CYS A 206 10.28 -19.15 -7.10
C CYS A 206 11.70 -19.71 -6.92
N TRP A 207 12.55 -19.03 -6.15
CA TRP A 207 13.91 -19.47 -5.88
C TRP A 207 13.94 -20.80 -5.12
N LEU A 208 13.08 -20.96 -4.10
CA LEU A 208 13.02 -22.19 -3.32
C LEU A 208 12.42 -23.35 -4.14
N LEU A 209 11.42 -23.11 -4.98
CA LEU A 209 10.92 -24.10 -5.94
C LEU A 209 12.03 -24.62 -6.86
N ALA A 210 12.84 -23.72 -7.42
CA ALA A 210 13.99 -24.09 -8.25
C ALA A 210 15.00 -24.98 -7.50
N ARG A 211 15.09 -24.87 -6.18
CA ARG A 211 15.97 -25.70 -5.34
C ARG A 211 15.41 -27.07 -4.97
N ILE A 212 14.09 -27.26 -4.97
CA ILE A 212 13.45 -28.54 -4.59
C ILE A 212 13.65 -29.61 -5.68
N ARG A 213 14.01 -29.20 -6.91
CA ARG A 213 14.30 -30.08 -8.07
C ARG A 213 13.14 -31.01 -8.42
N VAL A 214 11.91 -30.49 -8.39
CA VAL A 214 10.73 -31.20 -8.90
C VAL A 214 10.73 -31.17 -10.43
N ARG A 215 10.11 -32.17 -11.06
CA ARG A 215 10.00 -32.26 -12.51
C ARG A 215 9.16 -31.10 -13.05
N TRP A 216 9.63 -30.46 -14.13
CA TRP A 216 8.95 -29.30 -14.71
C TRP A 216 7.46 -29.53 -15.07
N PRO A 217 6.99 -30.73 -15.48
CA PRO A 217 5.57 -30.93 -15.79
C PRO A 217 4.69 -30.73 -14.56
N VAL A 218 5.15 -31.11 -13.36
CA VAL A 218 4.42 -30.88 -12.11
C VAL A 218 4.23 -29.39 -11.85
N LEU A 219 5.25 -28.59 -12.13
CA LEU A 219 5.20 -27.14 -11.95
C LEU A 219 4.26 -26.50 -12.97
N VAL A 220 4.36 -26.89 -14.24
CA VAL A 220 3.51 -26.34 -15.30
C VAL A 220 2.04 -26.70 -15.10
N THR A 221 1.72 -27.96 -14.81
CA THR A 221 0.33 -28.38 -14.61
C THR A 221 -0.30 -27.70 -13.41
N ALA A 222 0.42 -27.64 -12.28
CA ALA A 222 -0.08 -26.98 -11.08
C ALA A 222 -0.22 -25.46 -11.29
N GLY A 223 0.75 -24.82 -11.94
CA GLY A 223 0.70 -23.39 -12.25
C GLY A 223 -0.47 -23.03 -13.16
N LEU A 224 -0.70 -23.81 -14.22
CA LEU A 224 -1.85 -23.64 -15.11
C LEU A 224 -3.17 -23.88 -14.37
N LEU A 225 -3.26 -24.90 -13.52
CA LEU A 225 -4.44 -25.14 -12.70
C LEU A 225 -4.76 -23.93 -11.82
N GLY A 226 -3.75 -23.35 -11.16
CA GLY A 226 -3.92 -22.15 -10.35
C GLY A 226 -4.38 -20.93 -11.14
N LEU A 227 -3.77 -20.71 -12.30
CA LEU A 227 -4.16 -19.65 -13.22
C LEU A 227 -5.61 -19.83 -13.70
N LEU A 228 -5.97 -21.02 -14.17
CA LEU A 228 -7.31 -21.33 -14.67
C LEU A 228 -8.36 -21.26 -13.56
N ALA A 229 -8.05 -21.79 -12.37
CA ALA A 229 -8.96 -21.71 -11.24
C ALA A 229 -9.28 -20.27 -10.85
N GLN A 230 -8.30 -19.36 -10.94
CA GLN A 230 -8.54 -17.94 -10.68
C GLN A 230 -9.33 -17.26 -11.80
N LEU A 231 -9.05 -17.58 -13.07
CA LEU A 231 -9.75 -16.97 -14.21
C LEU A 231 -11.19 -17.47 -14.38
N LEU A 232 -11.43 -18.75 -14.09
CA LEU A 232 -12.74 -19.40 -14.22
C LEU A 232 -13.58 -19.28 -12.96
N ALA A 233 -12.98 -18.92 -11.82
CA ALA A 233 -13.75 -18.59 -10.64
C ALA A 233 -14.65 -17.39 -10.98
N PRO A 234 -15.98 -17.48 -10.75
CA PRO A 234 -16.83 -16.31 -10.83
C PRO A 234 -16.18 -15.21 -9.99
N PRO A 235 -16.08 -13.95 -10.49
CA PRO A 235 -15.72 -12.85 -9.62
C PRO A 235 -16.55 -13.00 -8.36
N LEU A 236 -15.94 -12.90 -7.17
CA LEU A 236 -16.76 -12.60 -5.99
C LEU A 236 -17.61 -11.43 -6.44
N GLY A 237 -18.94 -11.62 -6.47
CA GLY A 237 -19.86 -10.58 -6.87
C GLY A 237 -19.38 -9.36 -6.11
N SER A 238 -18.81 -8.39 -6.83
CA SER A 238 -18.45 -7.16 -6.16
C SER A 238 -19.79 -6.71 -5.60
N PRO A 239 -19.91 -6.48 -4.27
CA PRO A 239 -21.14 -5.91 -3.75
C PRO A 239 -21.47 -4.76 -4.70
N PRO A 240 -22.71 -4.69 -5.22
CA PRO A 240 -23.06 -3.74 -6.28
C PRO A 240 -22.46 -2.41 -5.89
N ALA A 241 -21.62 -1.86 -6.77
CA ALA A 241 -20.87 -0.65 -6.46
C ALA A 241 -21.87 0.35 -5.91
N LEU A 242 -21.67 0.79 -4.67
CA LEU A 242 -22.57 1.74 -4.03
C LEU A 242 -22.85 2.85 -5.03
N THR A 243 -24.11 3.03 -5.39
CA THR A 243 -24.52 4.12 -6.28
C THR A 243 -24.11 5.44 -5.64
N GLN A 244 -23.94 6.49 -6.43
CA GLN A 244 -23.52 7.80 -5.91
C GLN A 244 -24.50 8.33 -4.84
N ALA A 245 -25.79 7.94 -4.93
CA ALA A 245 -26.81 8.18 -3.93
C ALA A 245 -26.60 7.36 -2.64
N GLU A 246 -26.22 6.08 -2.73
CA GLU A 246 -25.90 5.23 -1.55
C GLU A 246 -24.55 5.57 -0.91
N ARG A 247 -23.68 6.33 -1.58
CA ARG A 247 -22.47 6.93 -0.96
C ARG A 247 -22.76 8.29 -0.32
N ALA A 248 -23.78 9.00 -0.80
CA ALA A 248 -24.19 10.31 -0.30
C ALA A 248 -25.17 10.21 0.87
N VAL A 249 -25.94 9.12 0.94
CA VAL A 249 -26.78 8.79 2.09
C VAL A 249 -25.98 7.88 3.01
N GLU A 250 -25.80 8.30 4.25
CA GLU A 250 -25.29 7.52 5.38
C GLU A 250 -26.26 6.38 5.75
N SER A 251 -26.78 5.64 4.77
CA SER A 251 -27.54 4.42 5.02
C SER A 251 -26.52 3.32 5.28
N VAL A 252 -26.19 3.16 6.56
CA VAL A 252 -25.43 2.02 7.08
C VAL A 252 -26.16 0.74 6.67
N ARG A 253 -25.81 0.19 5.51
CA ARG A 253 -26.22 -1.17 5.16
C ARG A 253 -25.46 -2.10 6.10
N VAL A 254 -26.16 -2.63 7.10
CA VAL A 254 -25.64 -3.71 7.94
C VAL A 254 -25.39 -4.90 7.02
N ALA A 255 -24.14 -5.35 6.95
CA ALA A 255 -23.76 -6.53 6.16
C ALA A 255 -24.61 -7.73 6.59
N ASN A 256 -25.28 -8.38 5.63
CA ASN A 256 -26.09 -9.56 5.93
C ASN A 256 -25.22 -10.83 5.97
N ALA A 257 -25.80 -11.95 6.38
CA ALA A 257 -25.10 -13.23 6.44
C ALA A 257 -24.47 -13.64 5.08
N ASN A 258 -25.08 -13.26 3.96
CA ASN A 258 -24.57 -13.57 2.64
C ASN A 258 -23.31 -12.73 2.28
N ASP A 259 -23.25 -11.45 2.68
CA ASP A 259 -22.06 -10.60 2.51
C ASP A 259 -20.85 -11.14 3.29
N TRP A 260 -21.11 -11.62 4.51
CA TRP A 260 -20.11 -12.30 5.33
C TRP A 260 -19.71 -13.66 4.75
N MET A 261 -20.67 -14.48 4.29
CA MET A 261 -20.39 -15.78 3.67
C MET A 261 -19.61 -15.67 2.35
N THR A 262 -19.87 -14.66 1.54
CA THR A 262 -19.11 -14.41 0.30
C THR A 262 -17.69 -13.95 0.60
N THR A 263 -17.51 -13.05 1.56
CA THR A 263 -16.19 -12.52 1.95
C THR A 263 -15.33 -13.57 2.67
N LEU A 264 -15.91 -14.33 3.59
CA LEU A 264 -15.19 -15.29 4.44
C LEU A 264 -15.28 -16.72 3.88
N GLY A 265 -16.49 -17.24 3.70
CA GLY A 265 -16.74 -18.65 3.43
C GLY A 265 -16.37 -19.09 2.01
N TRP A 266 -16.98 -18.47 1.00
CA TRP A 266 -16.77 -18.87 -0.41
C TRP A 266 -15.34 -18.64 -0.88
N SER A 267 -14.75 -17.51 -0.47
CA SER A 267 -13.35 -17.23 -0.73
C SER A 267 -12.45 -18.29 -0.11
N ALA A 268 -12.63 -18.61 1.18
CA ALA A 268 -11.79 -19.58 1.86
C ALA A 268 -11.95 -21.00 1.30
N ALA A 269 -13.19 -21.44 1.06
CA ALA A 269 -13.47 -22.75 0.48
C ALA A 269 -12.83 -22.93 -0.90
N ARG A 270 -12.89 -21.90 -1.76
CA ARG A 270 -12.23 -21.93 -3.09
C ARG A 270 -10.72 -22.03 -2.99
N TYR A 271 -10.09 -21.24 -2.12
CA TYR A 271 -8.64 -21.32 -1.90
C TYR A 271 -8.23 -22.68 -1.34
N ALA A 272 -8.98 -23.22 -0.37
CA ALA A 272 -8.73 -24.54 0.18
C ALA A 272 -8.87 -25.64 -0.88
N ALA A 273 -9.93 -25.60 -1.70
CA ALA A 273 -10.13 -26.51 -2.82
C ALA A 273 -8.95 -26.44 -3.79
N LEU A 274 -8.54 -25.23 -4.21
CA LEU A 274 -7.39 -25.05 -5.09
C LEU A 274 -6.11 -25.65 -4.52
N ILE A 275 -5.82 -25.42 -3.23
CA ILE A 275 -4.64 -25.98 -2.55
C ILE A 275 -4.67 -27.52 -2.59
N VAL A 276 -5.82 -28.12 -2.27
CA VAL A 276 -5.99 -29.58 -2.26
C VAL A 276 -5.88 -30.16 -3.67
N LEU A 277 -6.60 -29.60 -4.65
CA LEU A 277 -6.55 -30.04 -6.04
C LEU A 277 -5.13 -29.93 -6.62
N ALA A 278 -4.41 -28.85 -6.33
CA ALA A 278 -3.03 -28.67 -6.77
C ALA A 278 -2.08 -29.70 -6.15
N ALA A 279 -2.23 -29.99 -4.85
CA ALA A 279 -1.43 -31.02 -4.19
C ALA A 279 -1.67 -32.41 -4.79
N LEU A 280 -2.94 -32.78 -4.98
CA LEU A 280 -3.34 -34.07 -5.56
C LEU A 280 -2.86 -34.21 -7.01
N LEU A 281 -3.05 -33.19 -7.84
CA LEU A 281 -2.61 -33.19 -9.23
C LEU A 281 -1.09 -33.33 -9.34
N ALA A 282 -0.34 -32.63 -8.49
CA ALA A 282 1.11 -32.71 -8.48
C ALA A 282 1.63 -34.10 -8.07
N VAL A 283 0.98 -34.75 -7.10
CA VAL A 283 1.26 -36.13 -6.71
C VAL A 283 0.93 -37.10 -7.84
N ALA A 284 -0.23 -36.94 -8.49
CA ALA A 284 -0.66 -37.79 -9.60
C ALA A 284 0.28 -37.71 -10.81
N VAL A 285 0.67 -36.49 -11.22
CA VAL A 285 1.62 -36.27 -12.31
C VAL A 285 3.00 -36.86 -11.98
N GLU A 286 3.50 -36.65 -10.75
CA GLU A 286 4.78 -37.24 -10.35
C GLU A 286 4.72 -38.78 -10.35
N ALA A 287 3.63 -39.36 -9.82
CA ALA A 287 3.41 -40.80 -9.80
C ALA A 287 3.35 -41.40 -11.22
N LEU A 288 2.61 -40.78 -12.13
CA LEU A 288 2.52 -41.20 -13.54
C LEU A 288 3.89 -41.14 -14.23
N LEU A 289 4.66 -40.07 -14.01
CA LEU A 289 6.00 -39.94 -14.58
C LEU A 289 7.02 -40.91 -13.96
N LEU A 290 6.74 -41.46 -12.77
CA LEU A 290 7.55 -42.51 -12.14
C LEU A 290 7.21 -43.90 -12.69
N THR A 291 5.95 -44.14 -13.08
CA THR A 291 5.50 -45.42 -13.65
C THR A 291 5.68 -45.51 -15.16
N TRP A 292 5.80 -44.37 -15.88
CA TRP A 292 6.00 -44.36 -17.32
C TRP A 292 7.33 -45.04 -17.71
N PRO A 293 7.30 -46.16 -18.46
CA PRO A 293 8.52 -46.85 -18.88
C PRO A 293 9.30 -45.96 -19.86
N ARG A 294 10.43 -45.39 -19.40
CA ARG A 294 11.40 -44.75 -20.29
C ARG A 294 12.21 -45.84 -21.00
N ALA A 295 11.62 -46.43 -22.02
CA ALA A 295 12.17 -47.57 -22.77
C ALA A 295 13.50 -47.34 -23.52
N ALA A 296 14.25 -46.25 -23.29
CA ALA A 296 15.48 -45.99 -24.07
C ALA A 296 16.66 -45.36 -23.31
N VAL A 297 16.57 -45.12 -22.00
CA VAL A 297 17.71 -44.56 -21.23
C VAL A 297 17.71 -45.20 -19.86
N THR A 298 18.60 -46.17 -19.55
CA THR A 298 19.12 -46.43 -18.17
C THR A 298 19.93 -47.73 -17.97
N ALA A 299 21.07 -47.93 -18.66
CA ALA A 299 22.17 -48.69 -18.05
C ALA A 299 23.05 -47.77 -17.18
N ARG A 300 23.51 -46.65 -17.76
CA ARG A 300 24.38 -45.65 -17.08
C ARG A 300 23.67 -44.85 -15.96
N ARG A 301 22.41 -44.47 -16.13
CA ARG A 301 21.64 -43.73 -15.10
C ARG A 301 21.22 -44.62 -13.93
N ALA A 302 20.97 -45.90 -14.14
CA ALA A 302 20.63 -46.85 -13.07
C ALA A 302 21.83 -47.12 -12.15
N ALA A 303 23.05 -47.09 -12.67
CA ALA A 303 24.29 -47.19 -11.88
C ALA A 303 24.56 -45.91 -11.07
N LEU A 304 24.34 -44.72 -11.64
CA LEU A 304 24.52 -43.44 -10.95
C LEU A 304 23.49 -43.23 -9.82
N VAL A 305 22.24 -43.64 -10.05
CA VAL A 305 21.15 -43.55 -9.06
C VAL A 305 21.33 -44.56 -7.91
N ARG A 306 21.94 -45.73 -8.16
CA ARG A 306 22.33 -46.67 -7.10
C ARG A 306 23.45 -46.12 -6.20
N ARG A 307 24.39 -45.34 -6.75
CA ARG A 307 25.48 -44.72 -5.97
C ARG A 307 25.07 -43.50 -5.13
N LEU A 308 23.96 -42.82 -5.45
CA LEU A 308 23.57 -41.55 -4.81
C LEU A 308 22.45 -41.67 -3.75
N GLY A 309 21.92 -42.88 -3.51
CA GLY A 309 20.79 -43.10 -2.60
C GLY A 309 19.47 -42.57 -3.16
N ARG A 310 18.48 -43.45 -3.33
CA ARG A 310 17.14 -43.02 -3.75
C ARG A 310 16.41 -42.42 -2.54
N PRO A 311 15.93 -41.16 -2.60
CA PRO A 311 14.99 -40.69 -1.60
C PRO A 311 13.75 -41.61 -1.62
N ALA A 312 13.20 -41.89 -0.44
CA ALA A 312 11.99 -42.69 -0.32
C ALA A 312 10.88 -42.08 -1.20
N ARG A 313 10.07 -42.93 -1.85
CA ARG A 313 8.99 -42.50 -2.74
C ARG A 313 8.04 -41.50 -2.06
N THR A 314 7.78 -41.69 -0.77
CA THR A 314 6.99 -40.79 0.08
C THR A 314 7.60 -39.38 0.17
N THR A 315 8.92 -39.26 0.29
CA THR A 315 9.62 -37.97 0.33
C THR A 315 9.54 -37.24 -1.01
N LEU A 316 9.60 -37.96 -2.13
CA LEU A 316 9.42 -37.38 -3.46
C LEU A 316 8.00 -36.86 -3.67
N LEU A 317 6.99 -37.68 -3.34
CA LEU A 317 5.59 -37.29 -3.47
C LEU A 317 5.24 -36.10 -2.57
N GLY A 318 5.73 -36.08 -1.32
CA GLY A 318 5.55 -34.94 -0.43
C GLY A 318 6.18 -33.65 -0.95
N ARG A 319 7.37 -33.73 -1.58
CA ARG A 319 8.00 -32.59 -2.26
C ARG A 319 7.20 -32.11 -3.47
N SER A 320 6.69 -33.02 -4.28
CA SER A 320 5.87 -32.69 -5.44
C SER A 320 4.54 -32.06 -5.02
N ALA A 321 3.87 -32.59 -3.99
CA ALA A 321 2.66 -31.98 -3.42
C ALA A 321 2.92 -30.53 -3.00
N LEU A 322 3.95 -30.30 -2.18
CA LEU A 322 4.33 -28.98 -1.70
C LEU A 322 4.70 -28.03 -2.86
N ALA A 323 5.53 -28.48 -3.80
CA ALA A 323 5.91 -27.68 -4.95
C ALA A 323 4.71 -27.36 -5.86
N GLY A 324 3.83 -28.32 -6.07
CA GLY A 324 2.58 -28.17 -6.81
C GLY A 324 1.68 -27.11 -6.20
N THR A 325 1.40 -27.22 -4.89
CA THR A 325 0.61 -26.22 -4.15
C THR A 325 1.20 -24.82 -4.28
N VAL A 326 2.50 -24.66 -4.01
CA VAL A 326 3.17 -23.35 -4.12
C VAL A 326 3.07 -22.82 -5.56
N THR A 327 3.24 -23.66 -6.57
CA THR A 327 3.20 -23.24 -7.98
C THR A 327 1.80 -22.87 -8.44
N ALA A 328 0.76 -23.60 -7.99
CA ALA A 328 -0.62 -23.23 -8.25
C ALA A 328 -0.99 -21.90 -7.61
N LEU A 329 -0.56 -21.65 -6.38
CA LEU A 329 -0.78 -20.36 -5.72
C LEU A 329 -0.10 -19.21 -6.49
N LEU A 330 1.12 -19.41 -6.99
CA LEU A 330 1.81 -18.44 -7.84
C LEU A 330 1.05 -18.20 -9.16
N GLY A 331 0.56 -19.27 -9.81
CA GLY A 331 -0.27 -19.17 -11.02
C GLY A 331 -1.55 -18.37 -10.79
N ALA A 332 -2.25 -18.61 -9.68
CA ALA A 332 -3.43 -17.84 -9.28
C ALA A 332 -3.09 -16.36 -9.05
N SER A 333 -1.93 -16.05 -8.45
CA SER A 333 -1.51 -14.66 -8.24
C SER A 333 -1.23 -13.90 -9.53
N ILE A 334 -0.67 -14.58 -10.54
CA ILE A 334 -0.47 -13.99 -11.86
C ILE A 334 -1.82 -13.64 -12.46
N ALA A 335 -2.78 -14.56 -12.42
CA ALA A 335 -4.14 -14.32 -12.90
C ALA A 335 -4.80 -13.12 -12.20
N THR A 336 -4.77 -13.04 -10.87
CA THR A 336 -5.31 -11.88 -10.12
C THR A 336 -4.60 -10.56 -10.50
N GLY A 337 -3.29 -10.60 -10.71
CA GLY A 337 -2.51 -9.43 -11.11
C GLY A 337 -2.86 -8.91 -12.50
N VAL A 338 -3.29 -9.80 -13.40
CA VAL A 338 -3.73 -9.46 -14.78
C VAL A 338 -5.21 -9.08 -14.83
N GLU A 339 -6.04 -9.74 -14.02
CA GLU A 339 -7.49 -9.56 -13.95
C GLU A 339 -7.88 -8.10 -13.70
N ILE A 340 -7.22 -7.41 -12.76
CA ILE A 340 -7.54 -6.01 -12.41
C ILE A 340 -7.25 -5.06 -13.60
N PRO A 341 -6.04 -5.02 -14.18
CA PRO A 341 -5.77 -4.22 -15.38
C PRO A 341 -6.72 -4.53 -16.55
N VAL A 342 -6.99 -5.81 -16.82
CA VAL A 342 -7.88 -6.22 -17.91
C VAL A 342 -9.30 -5.72 -17.68
N ARG A 343 -9.85 -5.89 -16.47
CA ARG A 343 -11.16 -5.33 -16.11
C ARG A 343 -11.19 -3.82 -16.25
N HIS A 344 -10.14 -3.12 -15.84
CA HIS A 344 -10.07 -1.68 -16.03
C HIS A 344 -10.04 -1.29 -17.50
N LEU A 345 -9.33 -2.01 -18.36
CA LEU A 345 -9.32 -1.76 -19.80
C LEU A 345 -10.70 -2.03 -20.43
N LEU A 346 -11.37 -3.11 -20.03
CA LEU A 346 -12.69 -3.48 -20.55
C LEU A 346 -13.81 -2.56 -20.03
N ALA A 347 -13.73 -2.11 -18.78
CA ALA A 347 -14.72 -1.21 -18.18
C ALA A 347 -14.57 0.25 -18.65
N ARG A 348 -13.42 0.63 -19.23
CA ARG A 348 -13.13 1.98 -19.76
C ARG A 348 -13.72 2.25 -21.15
N ALA A 349 -14.76 1.53 -21.57
CA ALA A 349 -15.46 1.82 -22.82
C ALA A 349 -16.07 3.24 -22.84
N ASP A 350 -16.27 3.89 -21.69
CA ASP A 350 -16.57 5.32 -21.58
C ASP A 350 -15.67 6.00 -20.53
N PRO A 351 -14.60 6.69 -20.95
CA PRO A 351 -13.69 7.42 -20.07
C PRO A 351 -14.39 8.54 -19.28
N LEU A 352 -15.49 9.11 -19.80
CA LEU A 352 -16.21 10.22 -19.19
C LEU A 352 -17.21 9.73 -18.13
N ALA A 353 -17.85 8.57 -18.35
CA ALA A 353 -18.75 7.95 -17.35
C ALA A 353 -18.02 7.49 -16.07
N ALA A 354 -16.70 7.24 -16.14
CA ALA A 354 -15.88 6.82 -15.00
C ALA A 354 -15.29 7.99 -14.19
N ILE A 355 -15.54 9.24 -14.60
CA ILE A 355 -15.01 10.42 -13.91
C ILE A 355 -15.73 10.58 -12.57
N ASN A 356 -14.98 10.47 -11.48
CA ASN A 356 -15.48 10.87 -10.17
C ASN A 356 -15.58 12.40 -10.15
N GLN A 357 -16.78 12.93 -10.35
CA GLN A 357 -17.07 14.37 -10.36
C GLN A 357 -16.59 15.08 -9.07
N GLN A 358 -16.45 14.36 -7.95
CA GLN A 358 -15.90 14.92 -6.70
C GLN A 358 -14.39 15.20 -6.76
N LEU A 359 -13.69 14.68 -7.76
CA LEU A 359 -12.25 14.78 -7.93
C LEU A 359 -11.84 15.66 -9.12
N VAL A 360 -12.80 16.15 -9.90
CA VAL A 360 -12.56 16.90 -11.13
C VAL A 360 -12.07 18.30 -10.82
N VAL A 361 -11.04 18.70 -11.55
CA VAL A 361 -10.59 20.09 -11.67
C VAL A 361 -10.96 20.51 -13.09
N SER A 362 -11.69 21.60 -13.25
CA SER A 362 -12.14 22.05 -14.57
C SER A 362 -10.98 22.54 -15.43
N GLU A 363 -11.16 22.54 -16.76
CA GLU A 363 -10.15 23.07 -17.68
C GLU A 363 -9.80 24.53 -17.35
N THR A 364 -10.78 25.33 -16.95
CA THR A 364 -10.61 26.72 -16.53
C THR A 364 -9.82 26.85 -15.23
N GLU A 365 -10.09 26.02 -14.22
CA GLU A 365 -9.31 25.96 -12.99
C GLU A 365 -7.86 25.55 -13.26
N MET A 366 -7.65 24.51 -14.08
CA MET A 366 -6.32 24.06 -14.48
C MET A 366 -5.55 25.16 -15.20
N ARG A 367 -6.20 25.88 -16.12
CA ARG A 367 -5.56 26.97 -16.87
C ARG A 367 -5.13 28.12 -15.96
N ALA A 368 -5.95 28.49 -14.98
CA ALA A 368 -5.59 29.52 -14.01
C ALA A 368 -4.38 29.10 -13.16
N ALA A 369 -4.37 27.87 -12.63
CA ALA A 369 -3.21 27.38 -11.89
C ALA A 369 -1.95 27.33 -12.76
N LEU A 370 -2.04 26.86 -14.00
CA LEU A 370 -0.91 26.85 -14.93
C LEU A 370 -0.42 28.25 -15.27
N TRP A 371 -1.32 29.23 -15.38
CA TRP A 371 -0.94 30.64 -15.56
C TRP A 371 -0.07 31.14 -14.40
N LEU A 372 -0.42 30.84 -13.13
CA LEU A 372 0.43 31.17 -11.98
C LEU A 372 1.82 30.60 -12.17
N ARG A 373 1.93 29.32 -12.56
CA ARG A 373 3.23 28.66 -12.76
C ARG A 373 4.10 29.35 -13.80
N GLU A 374 3.49 29.90 -14.85
CA GLU A 374 4.17 30.49 -16.00
C GLU A 374 4.53 31.97 -15.80
N HIS A 375 3.86 32.67 -14.87
CA HIS A 375 3.93 34.15 -14.75
C HIS A 375 4.39 34.66 -13.38
N THR A 376 4.79 33.78 -12.46
CA THR A 376 5.18 34.16 -11.09
C THR A 376 6.53 33.54 -10.72
N ASP A 377 7.23 34.04 -9.70
CA ASP A 377 8.50 33.44 -9.25
C ASP A 377 8.23 32.16 -8.42
N PRO A 378 9.04 31.09 -8.53
CA PRO A 378 8.84 29.85 -7.77
C PRO A 378 8.77 30.03 -6.25
N ASP A 379 9.42 31.06 -5.69
CA ASP A 379 9.42 31.32 -4.26
C ASP A 379 8.22 32.13 -3.77
N GLU A 380 7.45 32.74 -4.69
CA GLU A 380 6.26 33.51 -4.35
C GLU A 380 5.14 32.63 -3.77
N ARG A 381 4.31 33.25 -2.92
CA ARG A 381 3.19 32.58 -2.23
C ARG A 381 1.85 33.07 -2.75
N VAL A 382 0.90 32.13 -2.81
CA VAL A 382 -0.49 32.37 -3.20
C VAL A 382 -1.41 32.18 -2.00
N ALA A 383 -2.41 33.05 -1.82
CA ALA A 383 -3.56 32.76 -0.96
C ALA A 383 -4.74 32.32 -1.85
N THR A 384 -5.58 31.41 -1.37
CA THR A 384 -6.73 30.91 -2.13
C THR A 384 -7.90 30.57 -1.23
N ASN A 385 -9.13 30.69 -1.74
CA ASN A 385 -10.35 30.23 -1.07
C ASN A 385 -10.69 28.75 -1.40
N VAL A 386 -9.85 28.08 -2.17
CA VAL A 386 -10.03 26.69 -2.58
C VAL A 386 -9.37 25.74 -1.59
N HIS A 387 -10.18 25.03 -0.80
CA HIS A 387 -9.67 24.10 0.21
C HIS A 387 -10.21 22.68 0.07
N CYS A 388 -11.38 22.52 -0.54
CA CYS A 388 -12.24 21.36 -0.36
C CYS A 388 -12.50 20.55 -1.64
N ARG A 389 -12.84 19.28 -1.48
CA ARG A 389 -13.32 18.40 -2.57
C ARG A 389 -14.80 18.04 -2.36
N PRO A 390 -15.66 18.20 -3.37
CA PRO A 390 -15.44 19.02 -4.58
C PRO A 390 -15.16 20.49 -4.20
N VAL A 391 -14.67 21.30 -5.16
CA VAL A 391 -14.07 22.65 -5.00
C VAL A 391 -14.73 23.58 -3.96
N ARG A 392 -16.04 23.44 -3.72
CA ARG A 392 -16.82 24.22 -2.75
C ARG A 392 -16.28 24.08 -1.32
N THR A 393 -15.85 25.20 -0.76
CA THR A 393 -15.37 25.32 0.62
C THR A 393 -16.53 25.40 1.61
N THR A 394 -16.60 24.44 2.52
CA THR A 394 -17.57 24.40 3.62
C THR A 394 -16.89 23.94 4.92
N PRO A 395 -17.46 24.23 6.10
CA PRO A 395 -16.99 23.63 7.35
C PRO A 395 -16.95 22.10 7.23
N HIS A 396 -15.89 21.49 7.78
CA HIS A 396 -15.68 20.03 7.80
C HIS A 396 -15.77 19.33 6.44
N CYS A 397 -15.48 20.05 5.34
CA CYS A 397 -15.36 19.47 4.02
C CYS A 397 -14.15 18.50 3.92
N ASP A 398 -14.04 17.76 2.83
CA ASP A 398 -12.82 17.02 2.51
C ASP A 398 -11.70 17.99 2.04
N ALA A 399 -10.81 18.40 2.95
CA ALA A 399 -9.75 19.39 2.74
C ALA A 399 -8.54 18.87 1.93
N ARG A 400 -8.78 18.18 0.82
CA ARG A 400 -7.76 17.54 -0.06
C ARG A 400 -7.67 18.15 -1.46
N ALA A 401 -8.04 19.42 -1.63
CA ALA A 401 -8.03 20.14 -2.91
C ALA A 401 -6.65 20.70 -3.32
N TYR A 402 -5.62 19.85 -3.37
CA TYR A 402 -4.21 20.26 -3.60
C TYR A 402 -3.89 20.73 -5.04
N TRP A 403 -4.89 21.16 -5.82
CA TRP A 403 -4.68 21.43 -7.24
C TRP A 403 -4.09 22.82 -7.49
N VAL A 404 -4.31 23.80 -6.60
CA VAL A 404 -3.74 25.15 -6.77
C VAL A 404 -2.22 25.08 -6.66
N THR A 405 -1.71 24.46 -5.59
CA THR A 405 -0.27 24.27 -5.42
C THR A 405 0.30 23.18 -6.34
N GLY A 406 -0.46 22.11 -6.58
CA GLY A 406 -0.03 20.98 -7.40
C GLY A 406 0.17 21.33 -8.89
N LEU A 407 -0.72 22.13 -9.47
CA LEU A 407 -0.62 22.58 -10.86
C LEU A 407 0.13 23.91 -10.98
N GLY A 408 -0.10 24.83 -10.04
CA GLY A 408 0.54 26.15 -10.03
C GLY A 408 2.01 26.14 -9.62
N GLY A 409 2.45 25.11 -8.89
CA GLY A 409 3.84 24.98 -8.45
C GLY A 409 4.28 26.15 -7.56
N ARG A 410 3.35 26.76 -6.82
CA ARG A 410 3.59 27.83 -5.84
C ARG A 410 3.15 27.38 -4.47
N ARG A 411 3.77 27.95 -3.43
CA ARG A 411 3.38 27.67 -2.03
C ARG A 411 2.07 28.39 -1.72
N ALA A 412 1.09 27.69 -1.17
CA ALA A 412 -0.11 28.34 -0.65
C ALA A 412 0.07 28.81 0.79
N LEU A 413 -0.60 29.90 1.16
CA LEU A 413 -0.70 30.35 2.55
C LEU A 413 -1.50 29.36 3.38
N VAL A 414 -2.74 29.10 2.95
CA VAL A 414 -3.62 28.05 3.45
C VAL A 414 -4.22 27.37 2.24
N GLU A 415 -3.99 26.07 2.11
CA GLU A 415 -4.64 25.19 1.13
C GLU A 415 -4.59 23.78 1.71
N SER A 416 -5.68 23.03 1.56
CA SER A 416 -5.69 21.57 1.67
C SER A 416 -4.86 20.98 2.82
N TRP A 417 -5.26 21.24 4.06
CA TRP A 417 -4.48 20.86 5.25
C TRP A 417 -4.71 19.40 5.69
N ALA A 418 -5.49 18.60 4.96
CA ALA A 418 -5.86 17.24 5.40
C ALA A 418 -4.66 16.34 5.74
N TYR A 419 -3.48 16.57 5.16
CA TYR A 419 -2.29 15.81 5.48
C TYR A 419 -1.32 16.51 6.45
N ALA A 420 -1.70 17.65 7.04
CA ALA A 420 -0.94 18.22 8.14
C ALA A 420 -0.89 17.25 9.33
N ASP A 421 0.25 17.17 10.01
CA ASP A 421 0.49 16.13 11.02
C ASP A 421 -0.49 16.22 12.21
N ASP A 422 -0.83 17.44 12.61
CA ASP A 422 -1.84 17.73 13.64
C ASP A 422 -3.26 17.34 13.21
N VAL A 423 -3.62 17.59 11.95
CA VAL A 423 -4.90 17.22 11.36
C VAL A 423 -5.06 15.71 11.28
N VAL A 424 -4.02 14.98 10.84
CA VAL A 424 -4.05 13.52 10.84
C VAL A 424 -4.08 12.97 12.27
N ALA A 425 -3.37 13.59 13.21
CA ALA A 425 -3.40 13.22 14.61
C ALA A 425 -4.78 13.46 15.27
N ALA A 426 -5.54 14.43 14.77
CA ALA A 426 -6.91 14.73 15.19
C ALA A 426 -7.96 13.81 14.55
N HIS A 427 -7.59 12.77 13.80
CA HIS A 427 -8.55 11.81 13.23
C HIS A 427 -9.53 11.27 14.28
N GLY A 428 -10.83 11.35 13.99
CA GLY A 428 -11.91 10.90 14.86
C GLY A 428 -12.34 11.92 15.90
N ARG A 429 -11.62 13.04 16.05
CA ARG A 429 -12.04 14.14 16.93
C ARG A 429 -13.37 14.72 16.43
N ASP A 430 -14.31 14.91 17.34
CA ASP A 430 -15.64 15.45 17.08
C ASP A 430 -16.44 14.66 16.01
N GLY A 431 -16.12 13.36 15.84
CA GLY A 431 -16.77 12.48 14.85
C GLY A 431 -16.26 12.64 13.42
N TYR A 432 -15.22 13.45 13.19
CA TYR A 432 -14.71 13.71 11.85
C TYR A 432 -13.45 12.90 11.50
N GLY A 433 -13.48 12.27 10.32
CA GLY A 433 -12.27 11.75 9.69
C GLY A 433 -11.24 12.87 9.47
N TYR A 434 -9.94 12.55 9.41
CA TYR A 434 -8.90 13.57 9.30
C TYR A 434 -9.05 14.50 8.08
N PRO A 435 -9.59 14.08 6.91
CA PRO A 435 -9.80 15.01 5.81
C PRO A 435 -10.82 16.10 6.13
N ARG A 436 -11.70 15.87 7.12
CA ARG A 436 -12.79 16.75 7.56
C ARG A 436 -12.47 17.54 8.83
N GLN A 437 -11.25 17.41 9.35
CA GLN A 437 -10.81 18.22 10.47
C GLN A 437 -10.59 19.68 10.01
N PRO A 438 -10.80 20.65 10.90
CA PRO A 438 -10.60 22.07 10.57
C PRO A 438 -9.14 22.40 10.28
N ALA A 439 -8.90 23.56 9.68
CA ALA A 439 -7.55 24.06 9.45
C ALA A 439 -6.78 24.18 10.78
N PRO A 440 -5.50 23.77 10.82
CA PRO A 440 -4.65 23.81 12.02
C PRO A 440 -4.58 25.16 12.74
N ASP A 441 -4.57 26.24 11.95
CA ASP A 441 -4.52 27.62 12.44
C ASP A 441 -5.84 28.32 12.07
N PRO A 442 -6.82 28.35 12.98
CA PRO A 442 -8.11 28.98 12.73
C PRO A 442 -8.00 30.49 12.48
N ALA A 443 -7.02 31.16 13.07
CA ALA A 443 -6.84 32.60 12.93
C ALA A 443 -6.27 32.95 11.56
N LEU A 444 -5.29 32.18 11.08
CA LEU A 444 -4.75 32.32 9.73
C LEU A 444 -5.78 31.94 8.67
N PHE A 445 -6.53 30.85 8.89
CA PHE A 445 -7.64 30.48 8.02
C PHE A 445 -8.68 31.59 7.94
N ALA A 446 -9.11 32.15 9.06
CA ALA A 446 -10.07 33.26 9.06
C ALA A 446 -9.54 34.51 8.36
N LEU A 447 -8.25 34.85 8.50
CA LEU A 447 -7.62 35.93 7.74
C LEU A 447 -7.64 35.63 6.23
N ASN A 448 -7.28 34.42 5.83
CA ASN A 448 -7.32 33.98 4.44
C ASN A 448 -8.74 34.08 3.85
N GLU A 449 -9.76 33.57 4.54
CA GLU A 449 -11.14 33.60 4.03
C GLU A 449 -11.70 35.04 3.97
N ARG A 450 -11.34 35.91 4.91
CA ARG A 450 -11.79 37.31 4.90
C ARG A 450 -11.28 38.08 3.68
N VAL A 451 -10.05 37.86 3.21
CA VAL A 451 -9.57 38.60 2.03
C VAL A 451 -10.34 38.27 0.75
N PHE A 452 -11.03 37.13 0.69
CA PHE A 452 -11.91 36.82 -0.43
C PHE A 452 -13.32 37.36 -0.23
N THR A 453 -13.83 37.38 1.00
CA THR A 453 -15.24 37.68 1.30
C THR A 453 -15.52 39.13 1.70
N ASP A 454 -14.62 39.77 2.42
CA ASP A 454 -14.69 41.16 2.90
C ASP A 454 -13.29 41.79 2.95
N PRO A 455 -12.66 42.06 1.78
CA PRO A 455 -11.28 42.50 1.71
C PRO A 455 -11.10 43.92 2.24
N THR A 456 -10.10 44.11 3.10
CA THR A 456 -9.66 45.44 3.55
C THR A 456 -8.21 45.68 3.14
N PRO A 457 -7.78 46.94 2.90
CA PRO A 457 -6.38 47.27 2.66
C PRO A 457 -5.44 46.72 3.75
N THR A 458 -5.89 46.74 5.00
CA THR A 458 -5.13 46.24 6.15
C THR A 458 -4.93 44.73 6.11
N ASP A 459 -5.97 43.95 5.78
CA ASP A 459 -5.84 42.50 5.68
C ASP A 459 -4.95 42.09 4.49
N LEU A 460 -5.06 42.79 3.34
CA LEU A 460 -4.17 42.56 2.19
C LEU A 460 -2.71 42.92 2.48
N ALA A 461 -2.47 44.06 3.14
CA ALA A 461 -1.14 44.46 3.58
C ALA A 461 -0.58 43.43 4.58
N ARG A 462 -1.39 42.91 5.50
CA ARG A 462 -0.99 41.86 6.44
C ARG A 462 -0.61 40.56 5.72
N LEU A 463 -1.36 40.14 4.69
CA LEU A 463 -1.00 38.97 3.88
C LEU A 463 0.35 39.14 3.18
N ARG A 464 0.59 40.33 2.61
CA ARG A 464 1.84 40.64 1.92
C ARG A 464 3.02 40.75 2.89
N ASP A 465 2.90 41.60 3.90
CA ASP A 465 4.02 42.02 4.73
C ASP A 465 4.38 40.98 5.79
N THR A 466 3.39 40.30 6.37
CA THR A 466 3.62 39.30 7.43
C THR A 466 3.73 37.88 6.88
N HIS A 467 2.97 37.55 5.84
CA HIS A 467 2.86 36.18 5.33
C HIS A 467 3.53 35.96 3.97
N GLY A 468 4.09 37.03 3.36
CA GLY A 468 4.81 36.96 2.09
C GLY A 468 3.94 36.56 0.90
N VAL A 469 2.63 36.78 0.98
CA VAL A 469 1.70 36.52 -0.12
C VAL A 469 1.89 37.59 -1.19
N ARG A 470 2.04 37.17 -2.45
CA ARG A 470 2.06 38.08 -3.60
C ARG A 470 0.84 37.93 -4.48
N TRP A 471 0.22 36.75 -4.47
CA TRP A 471 -0.85 36.40 -5.39
C TRP A 471 -2.09 35.93 -4.63
N LEU A 472 -3.27 36.25 -5.16
CA LEU A 472 -4.54 35.66 -4.72
C LEU A 472 -5.13 34.85 -5.89
N LEU A 473 -5.51 33.60 -5.64
CA LEU A 473 -6.34 32.82 -6.57
C LEU A 473 -7.73 32.68 -5.97
N ALA A 474 -8.68 33.42 -6.54
CA ALA A 474 -10.06 33.45 -6.11
C ALA A 474 -10.92 32.62 -7.06
N ASP A 475 -11.64 31.62 -6.55
CA ASP A 475 -12.58 30.79 -7.30
C ASP A 475 -14.00 30.97 -6.77
N THR A 476 -14.92 31.45 -7.62
CA THR A 476 -16.32 31.67 -7.24
C THR A 476 -17.09 30.36 -7.04
N ASN A 477 -16.59 29.23 -7.54
CA ASN A 477 -17.14 27.90 -7.22
C ASN A 477 -16.74 27.44 -5.82
N ALA A 478 -15.61 27.92 -5.30
CA ALA A 478 -15.14 27.57 -3.96
C ALA A 478 -15.93 28.30 -2.87
N GLY A 479 -16.35 29.54 -3.12
CA GLY A 479 -17.14 30.32 -2.18
C GLY A 479 -17.37 31.76 -2.65
N PRO A 480 -18.01 32.61 -1.83
CA PRO A 480 -18.21 34.01 -2.16
C PRO A 480 -16.88 34.73 -2.38
N VAL A 481 -16.80 35.53 -3.44
CA VAL A 481 -15.68 36.42 -3.74
C VAL A 481 -16.23 37.84 -3.87
N SER A 482 -15.73 38.75 -3.05
CA SER A 482 -16.13 40.15 -3.04
C SER A 482 -15.69 40.86 -4.30
N THR A 483 -16.58 41.64 -4.90
CA THR A 483 -16.27 42.52 -6.04
C THR A 483 -15.26 43.60 -5.68
N ASP A 484 -15.15 43.94 -4.39
CA ASP A 484 -14.24 44.96 -3.89
C ASP A 484 -12.78 44.52 -3.99
N LEU A 485 -12.54 43.21 -4.07
CA LEU A 485 -11.20 42.65 -4.21
C LEU A 485 -10.49 43.17 -5.46
N ALA A 486 -11.22 43.28 -6.58
CA ALA A 486 -10.67 43.82 -7.83
C ALA A 486 -10.30 45.32 -7.76
N ARG A 487 -10.86 46.05 -6.79
CA ARG A 487 -10.51 47.47 -6.54
C ARG A 487 -9.24 47.61 -5.70
N LEU A 488 -8.99 46.64 -4.84
CA LEU A 488 -7.88 46.66 -3.87
C LEU A 488 -6.64 45.91 -4.36
N ALA A 489 -6.81 44.90 -5.22
CA ALA A 489 -5.75 44.08 -5.78
C ALA A 489 -5.97 43.91 -7.30
N PRO A 490 -5.06 44.41 -8.15
CA PRO A 490 -5.20 44.34 -9.61
C PRO A 490 -5.40 42.91 -10.12
N VAL A 491 -6.39 42.73 -11.00
CA VAL A 491 -6.60 41.47 -11.72
C VAL A 491 -5.51 41.29 -12.76
N ARG A 492 -4.85 40.13 -12.76
CA ARG A 492 -3.83 39.75 -13.74
C ARG A 492 -4.31 38.68 -14.71
N TYR A 493 -5.25 37.84 -14.29
CA TYR A 493 -5.78 36.77 -15.13
C TYR A 493 -7.18 36.33 -14.70
N THR A 494 -8.02 35.92 -15.66
CA THR A 494 -9.35 35.35 -15.40
C THR A 494 -9.58 34.17 -16.35
N ALA A 495 -10.05 33.05 -15.81
CA ALA A 495 -10.50 31.90 -16.58
C ALA A 495 -11.75 31.30 -15.92
N GLY A 496 -12.91 31.51 -16.53
CA GLY A 496 -14.18 31.03 -16.00
C GLY A 496 -14.45 31.57 -14.59
N PRO A 497 -14.63 30.69 -13.58
CA PRO A 497 -14.92 31.09 -12.20
C PRO A 497 -13.67 31.59 -11.44
N VAL A 498 -12.47 31.38 -12.00
CA VAL A 498 -11.20 31.68 -11.33
C VAL A 498 -10.63 33.02 -11.77
N THR A 499 -10.27 33.86 -10.81
CA THR A 499 -9.58 35.15 -11.02
C THR A 499 -8.30 35.19 -10.19
N ILE A 500 -7.23 35.68 -10.80
CA ILE A 500 -5.92 35.85 -10.15
C ILE A 500 -5.66 37.35 -9.96
N HIS A 501 -5.37 37.71 -8.72
CA HIS A 501 -5.00 39.07 -8.33
C HIS A 501 -3.55 39.12 -7.87
N GLU A 502 -2.90 40.26 -8.08
CA GLU A 502 -1.60 40.58 -7.50
C GLU A 502 -1.79 41.53 -6.32
N LEU A 503 -1.15 41.25 -5.19
CA LEU A 503 -1.13 42.18 -4.06
C LEU A 503 -0.17 43.35 -4.36
N PRO A 504 -0.59 44.60 -4.11
CA PRO A 504 0.18 45.80 -4.43
C PRO A 504 1.55 45.83 -3.74
#